data_AF-B2LSK1-F1
#
_entry.id   AF-B2LSK1-F1
#
_cell.length_a   1.000
_cell.length_b   1.000
_cell.length_c   1.000
_cell.angle_alpha   90.00
_cell.angle_beta   90.00
_cell.angle_gamma   90.00
#
_symmetry.space_group_name_H-M   'P 1'
#
loop_
_entity.id
_entity.type
_entity.pdbx_description
1 polymer ?
#
loop_
_entity_poly.entity_id
_entity_poly.type
_entity_poly.pdbx_seq_one_letter_code
_entity_poly.pdbx_strand_id
1 'polypeptide(L)'
;GIAIIVSVYILAPIGFAAMHGIETSQQNGQGGNITQTVSAGLIAAGEPYRAFLAAHAQSRERQFFLRSAAALWPPQQARALKDTDLIVLAPAFTMTELTDAFKIGFLLYIGFIVVDLVIANVLMAMGLNQVQPTNVAIPLSCCCS
;
A
#
# COMPACT_ATOMS: atom_id res chain seq x y z
N GLY A 1 8.16 4.69 13.08
CA GLY A 1 9.27 5.52 12.59
C GLY A 1 9.71 5.10 11.21
N ILE A 2 10.41 3.96 11.10
CA ILE A 2 11.05 3.49 9.86
C ILE A 2 10.06 3.34 8.69
N ALA A 3 8.87 2.78 8.93
CA ALA A 3 7.84 2.63 7.88
C ALA A 3 7.45 3.97 7.23
N ILE A 4 7.28 5.04 8.03
CA ILE A 4 6.93 6.38 7.52
C ILE A 4 8.07 6.94 6.67
N ILE A 5 9.32 6.76 7.13
CA ILE A 5 10.50 7.23 6.39
C ILE A 5 10.58 6.54 5.02
N VAL A 6 10.39 5.22 4.99
CA VAL A 6 10.38 4.44 3.74
C VAL A 6 9.22 4.86 2.83
N SER A 7 8.01 5.07 3.37
CA SER A 7 6.87 5.56 2.58
C SER A 7 7.15 6.93 1.96
N VAL A 8 7.72 7.87 2.72
CA VAL A 8 8.10 9.20 2.20
C VAL A 8 9.16 9.08 1.11
N TYR A 9 10.14 8.19 1.28
CA TYR A 9 11.18 7.97 0.27
C TYR A 9 10.61 7.41 -1.05
N ILE A 10 9.70 6.43 -0.97
CA ILE A 10 9.01 5.88 -2.15
C ILE A 10 8.10 6.92 -2.82
N LEU A 11 7.48 7.81 -2.02
CA LEU A 11 6.58 8.85 -2.51
C LEU A 11 7.30 10.08 -3.08
N ALA A 12 8.59 10.28 -2.79
CA ALA A 12 9.37 11.43 -3.25
C ALA A 12 9.25 11.74 -4.76
N PRO A 13 9.41 10.79 -5.70
CA PRO A 13 9.29 11.08 -7.14
C PRO A 13 7.89 11.58 -7.55
N ILE A 14 6.84 11.14 -6.86
CA ILE A 14 5.45 11.56 -7.16
C ILE A 14 5.23 12.99 -6.72
N GLY A 15 5.79 13.39 -5.56
CA GLY A 15 5.77 14.76 -5.10
C GLY A 15 6.51 15.71 -6.05
N PHE A 16 7.68 15.30 -6.55
CA PHE A 16 8.40 16.09 -7.56
C PHE A 16 7.60 16.22 -8.85
N ALA A 17 6.99 15.13 -9.35
CA ALA A 17 6.15 15.17 -10.54
C ALA A 17 4.92 16.09 -10.36
N ALA A 18 4.29 16.08 -9.19
CA ALA A 18 3.15 16.94 -8.88
C ALA A 18 3.54 18.43 -8.90
N MET A 19 4.70 18.79 -8.34
CA MET A 19 5.19 20.18 -8.36
C MET A 19 5.42 20.69 -9.78
N HIS A 20 6.09 19.91 -10.63
CA HIS A 20 6.31 20.27 -12.04
C HIS A 20 4.98 20.44 -12.81
N GLY A 21 3.96 19.61 -12.50
CA GLY A 21 2.62 19.73 -13.09
C GLY A 21 1.89 21.03 -12.70
N ILE A 22 2.09 21.51 -11.47
CA ILE A 22 1.55 22.79 -11.01
C ILE A 22 2.26 23.97 -11.67
N GLU A 23 3.59 23.95 -11.74
CA GLU A 23 4.40 25.03 -12.33
C GLU A 23 4.08 25.23 -13.82
N THR A 24 3.99 24.13 -14.57
CA THR A 24 3.60 24.15 -16.00
C THR A 24 2.18 24.67 -16.21
N SER A 25 1.25 24.35 -15.30
CA SER A 25 -0.13 24.84 -15.34
C SER A 25 -0.24 26.34 -15.02
N GLN A 26 0.57 26.85 -14.09
CA GLN A 26 0.63 28.29 -13.78
C GLN A 26 1.17 29.11 -14.96
N GLN A 27 2.19 28.60 -15.65
CA GLN A 27 2.83 29.32 -16.74
C GLN A 27 1.91 29.47 -17.97
N ASN A 28 1.01 28.50 -18.19
CA ASN A 28 0.03 28.53 -19.27
C ASN A 28 -1.24 29.35 -18.92
N GLY A 29 -1.40 29.75 -17.65
CA GLY A 29 -2.56 30.44 -17.11
C GLY A 29 -2.48 31.98 -17.05
N GLN A 30 -1.54 32.61 -17.76
CA GLN A 30 -1.23 34.05 -17.68
C GLN A 30 -2.36 35.03 -18.10
N GLY A 31 -3.58 34.56 -18.37
CA GLY A 31 -4.76 35.39 -18.63
C GLY A 31 -6.07 34.92 -18.01
N GLY A 32 -6.04 33.89 -17.14
CA GLY A 32 -7.24 33.28 -16.56
C GLY A 32 -7.57 33.80 -15.16
N ASN A 33 -8.87 33.81 -14.82
CA ASN A 33 -9.38 34.11 -13.47
C ASN A 33 -8.66 33.24 -12.42
N ILE A 34 -8.29 33.79 -11.26
CA ILE A 34 -7.51 33.12 -10.20
C ILE A 34 -8.11 31.74 -9.83
N THR A 35 -9.44 31.64 -9.81
CA THR A 35 -10.19 30.41 -9.53
C THR A 35 -9.88 29.27 -10.52
N GLN A 36 -9.63 29.58 -11.79
CA GLN A 36 -9.39 28.59 -12.85
C GLN A 36 -7.93 28.12 -12.87
N THR A 37 -6.99 28.99 -12.52
CA THR A 37 -5.58 28.62 -12.37
C THR A 37 -5.37 27.72 -11.15
N VAL A 38 -6.08 27.98 -10.05
CA VAL A 38 -6.04 27.14 -8.84
C VAL A 38 -6.64 25.76 -9.10
N SER A 39 -7.78 25.68 -9.79
CA SER A 39 -8.41 24.38 -10.10
C SER A 39 -7.60 23.54 -11.09
N ALA A 40 -7.00 24.16 -12.10
CA ALA A 40 -6.12 23.48 -13.05
C ALA A 40 -4.85 22.94 -12.35
N GLY A 41 -4.23 23.73 -11.48
CA GLY A 41 -3.09 23.29 -10.69
C GLY A 41 -3.41 22.10 -9.79
N LEU A 42 -4.61 22.07 -9.17
CA LEU A 42 -5.03 20.96 -8.32
C LEU A 42 -5.24 19.67 -9.11
N ILE A 43 -5.78 19.76 -10.33
CA ILE A 43 -5.97 18.61 -11.22
C ILE A 43 -4.62 18.08 -11.70
N ALA A 44 -3.72 18.94 -12.15
CA ALA A 44 -2.38 18.56 -12.60
C ALA A 44 -1.53 17.94 -11.48
N ALA A 45 -1.68 18.44 -10.25
CA ALA A 45 -1.05 17.84 -9.07
C ALA A 45 -1.57 16.43 -8.78
N GLY A 46 -2.85 16.14 -9.09
CA GLY A 46 -3.49 14.85 -8.85
C GLY A 46 -3.17 13.77 -9.89
N GLU A 47 -2.78 14.14 -11.11
CA GLU A 47 -2.42 13.20 -12.18
C GLU A 47 -1.30 12.21 -11.82
N PRO A 48 -0.14 12.63 -11.27
CA PRO A 48 0.92 11.69 -10.92
C PRO A 48 0.49 10.71 -9.82
N TYR A 49 -0.36 11.14 -8.88
CA TYR A 49 -0.95 10.24 -7.88
C TYR A 49 -1.91 9.23 -8.52
N ARG A 50 -2.75 9.66 -9.48
CA ARG A 50 -3.60 8.74 -10.25
C ARG A 50 -2.77 7.73 -11.03
N ALA A 51 -1.71 8.17 -11.69
CA ALA A 51 -0.82 7.29 -12.44
C ALA A 51 -0.14 6.26 -11.53
N PHE A 52 0.36 6.69 -10.36
CA PHE A 52 0.95 5.80 -9.37
C PHE A 52 -0.05 4.75 -8.85
N LEU A 53 -1.25 5.19 -8.46
CA LEU A 53 -2.32 4.31 -7.99
C LEU A 53 -2.73 3.32 -9.09
N ALA A 54 -2.80 3.74 -10.35
CA ALA A 54 -3.15 2.87 -11.47
C ALA A 54 -2.06 1.83 -11.79
N ALA A 55 -0.79 2.17 -11.56
CA ALA A 55 0.32 1.26 -11.74
C ALA A 55 0.40 0.17 -10.65
N HIS A 56 0.00 0.49 -9.42
CA HIS A 56 0.08 -0.43 -8.27
C HIS A 56 -1.26 -1.12 -7.95
N ALA A 57 -2.39 -0.59 -8.40
CA ALA A 57 -3.68 -1.25 -8.23
C ALA A 57 -3.87 -2.38 -9.26
N GLN A 58 -4.03 -3.60 -8.78
CA GLN A 58 -4.28 -4.74 -9.65
C GLN A 58 -5.61 -4.58 -10.43
N SER A 59 -5.61 -5.02 -11.69
CA SER A 59 -6.76 -4.87 -12.61
C SER A 59 -8.01 -5.59 -12.11
N ARG A 60 -7.84 -6.71 -11.39
CA ARG A 60 -8.95 -7.51 -10.85
C ARG A 60 -9.71 -6.73 -9.78
N GLU A 61 -9.00 -6.05 -8.90
CA GLU A 61 -9.50 -5.27 -7.77
C GLU A 61 -10.21 -4.03 -8.30
N ARG A 62 -9.63 -3.36 -9.30
CA ARG A 62 -10.30 -2.24 -10.01
C ARG A 62 -11.63 -2.67 -10.63
N GLN A 63 -11.66 -3.80 -11.32
CA GLN A 63 -12.89 -4.34 -11.91
C GLN A 63 -13.91 -4.80 -10.86
N PHE A 64 -13.44 -5.27 -9.70
CA PHE A 64 -14.31 -5.59 -8.58
C PHE A 64 -15.02 -4.33 -8.09
N PHE A 65 -14.29 -3.26 -7.81
CA PHE A 65 -14.89 -2.00 -7.34
C PHE A 65 -15.79 -1.34 -8.40
N LEU A 66 -15.47 -1.43 -9.69
CA LEU A 66 -16.38 -0.97 -10.75
C LEU A 66 -17.70 -1.73 -10.77
N ARG A 67 -17.66 -3.06 -10.63
CA ARG A 67 -18.87 -3.89 -10.57
C ARG A 67 -19.68 -3.63 -9.31
N SER A 68 -19.01 -3.45 -8.18
CA SER A 68 -19.65 -3.07 -6.91
C SER A 68 -20.31 -1.70 -7.03
N ALA A 69 -19.63 -0.70 -7.59
CA ALA A 69 -20.21 0.61 -7.83
C ALA A 69 -21.43 0.53 -8.76
N ALA A 70 -21.37 -0.29 -9.82
CA ALA A 70 -22.50 -0.51 -10.71
C ALA A 70 -23.73 -1.15 -10.04
N ALA A 71 -23.53 -1.92 -8.97
CA ALA A 71 -24.62 -2.54 -8.22
C ALA A 71 -25.18 -1.63 -7.12
N LEU A 72 -24.35 -0.77 -6.53
CA LEU A 72 -24.70 0.05 -5.35
C LEU A 72 -25.15 1.47 -5.72
N TRP A 73 -24.74 2.00 -6.87
CA TRP A 73 -24.95 3.40 -7.23
C TRP A 73 -26.08 3.56 -8.27
N PRO A 74 -26.69 4.76 -8.36
CA PRO A 74 -27.63 5.06 -9.44
C PRO A 74 -27.01 4.78 -10.81
N PRO A 75 -27.75 4.17 -11.75
CA PRO A 75 -27.21 3.66 -13.02
C PRO A 75 -26.57 4.75 -13.90
N GLN A 76 -26.96 6.01 -13.74
CA GLN A 76 -26.37 7.15 -14.45
C GLN A 76 -24.97 7.50 -13.94
N GLN A 77 -24.73 7.42 -12.63
CA GLN A 77 -23.42 7.71 -12.02
C GLN A 77 -22.47 6.51 -12.15
N ALA A 78 -23.00 5.30 -12.07
CA ALA A 78 -22.25 4.07 -12.29
C ALA A 78 -21.65 3.96 -13.71
N ARG A 79 -22.39 4.40 -14.74
CA ARG A 79 -21.90 4.37 -16.14
C ARG A 79 -20.89 5.46 -16.45
N ALA A 80 -20.90 6.56 -15.70
CA ALA A 80 -19.94 7.64 -15.84
C ALA A 80 -18.59 7.33 -15.17
N LEU A 81 -18.58 6.35 -14.24
CA LEU A 81 -17.41 5.96 -13.47
C LEU A 81 -16.40 5.22 -14.35
N LYS A 82 -15.14 5.67 -14.31
CA LYS A 82 -14.03 5.02 -14.99
C LYS A 82 -13.17 4.24 -14.01
N ASP A 83 -12.48 3.22 -14.50
CA ASP A 83 -11.48 2.46 -13.73
C ASP A 83 -10.31 3.33 -13.24
N THR A 84 -10.14 4.49 -13.87
CA THR A 84 -9.11 5.50 -13.61
C THR A 84 -9.54 6.56 -12.60
N ASP A 85 -10.80 6.55 -12.14
CA ASP A 85 -11.27 7.52 -11.16
C ASP A 85 -10.76 7.19 -9.75
N LEU A 86 -10.32 8.23 -9.04
CA LEU A 86 -9.72 8.10 -7.70
C LEU A 86 -10.61 7.35 -6.71
N ILE A 87 -11.93 7.46 -6.85
CA ILE A 87 -12.91 6.79 -5.99
C ILE A 87 -12.91 5.27 -6.15
N VAL A 88 -12.52 4.75 -7.31
CA VAL A 88 -12.35 3.31 -7.58
C VAL A 88 -10.90 2.90 -7.31
N LEU A 89 -9.96 3.76 -7.71
CA LEU A 89 -8.54 3.48 -7.69
C LEU A 89 -7.97 3.43 -6.26
N ALA A 90 -8.39 4.34 -5.38
CA ALA A 90 -7.93 4.39 -3.99
C ALA A 90 -8.30 3.13 -3.17
N PRO A 91 -9.56 2.63 -3.18
CA PRO A 91 -9.88 1.39 -2.48
C PRO A 91 -9.28 0.16 -3.17
N ALA A 92 -9.16 0.15 -4.51
CA ALA A 92 -8.52 -0.94 -5.24
C ALA A 92 -7.03 -1.08 -4.91
N PHE A 93 -6.30 0.04 -4.85
CA PHE A 93 -4.89 0.07 -4.43
C PHE A 93 -4.73 -0.45 -3.00
N THR A 94 -5.51 0.10 -2.06
CA THR A 94 -5.44 -0.32 -0.64
C THR A 94 -5.68 -1.82 -0.48
N MET A 95 -6.65 -2.39 -1.20
CA MET A 95 -6.92 -3.83 -1.15
C MET A 95 -5.79 -4.67 -1.75
N THR A 96 -5.17 -4.17 -2.83
CA THR A 96 -4.02 -4.82 -3.48
C THR A 96 -2.84 -4.90 -2.51
N GLU A 97 -2.43 -3.75 -1.97
CA GLU A 97 -1.30 -3.65 -1.04
C GLU A 97 -1.54 -4.45 0.25
N LEU A 98 -2.77 -4.44 0.78
CA LEU A 98 -3.10 -5.24 1.97
C LEU A 98 -2.96 -6.74 1.69
N THR A 99 -3.41 -7.18 0.51
CA THR A 99 -3.30 -8.59 0.11
C THR A 99 -1.85 -9.00 -0.07
N ASP A 100 -1.02 -8.15 -0.67
CA ASP A 100 0.39 -8.45 -0.87
C ASP A 100 1.18 -8.38 0.45
N ALA A 101 0.88 -7.44 1.33
CA ALA A 101 1.41 -7.40 2.69
C ALA A 101 1.04 -8.66 3.50
N PHE A 102 -0.20 -9.15 3.35
CA PHE A 102 -0.64 -10.38 4.02
C PHE A 102 0.10 -11.62 3.50
N LYS A 103 0.36 -11.71 2.18
CA LYS A 103 1.17 -12.79 1.60
C LYS A 103 2.58 -12.80 2.17
N ILE A 104 3.23 -11.64 2.25
CA ILE A 104 4.59 -11.52 2.80
C ILE A 104 4.57 -11.91 4.29
N GLY A 105 3.60 -11.40 5.05
CA GLY A 105 3.44 -11.74 6.48
C GLY A 105 3.21 -13.24 6.71
N PHE A 106 2.37 -13.87 5.88
CA PHE A 106 2.10 -15.30 5.97
C PHE A 106 3.34 -16.15 5.66
N LEU A 107 4.15 -15.75 4.67
CA LEU A 107 5.38 -16.46 4.32
C LEU A 107 6.41 -16.40 5.44
N LEU A 108 6.57 -15.23 6.07
CA LEU A 108 7.42 -15.06 7.26
C LEU A 108 6.90 -15.90 8.43
N TYR A 109 5.58 -15.91 8.64
CA TYR A 109 4.94 -16.68 9.71
C TYR A 109 5.19 -18.19 9.58
N ILE A 110 5.07 -18.75 8.37
CA ILE A 110 5.40 -20.16 8.12
C ILE A 110 6.87 -20.45 8.47
N GLY A 111 7.80 -19.58 8.07
CA GLY A 111 9.22 -19.73 8.40
C GLY A 111 9.45 -19.84 9.91
N PHE A 112 8.82 -18.97 10.70
CA PHE A 112 8.93 -19.01 12.16
C PHE A 112 8.32 -20.27 12.78
N ILE A 113 7.15 -20.73 12.29
CA ILE A 113 6.54 -21.98 12.76
C ILE A 113 7.48 -23.17 12.54
N VAL A 114 8.09 -23.26 11.37
CA VAL A 114 8.98 -24.39 11.04
C VAL A 114 10.17 -24.42 12.00
N VAL A 115 10.77 -23.26 12.29
CA VAL A 115 11.88 -23.16 13.24
C VAL A 115 11.44 -23.57 14.65
N ASP A 116 10.28 -23.09 15.11
CA ASP A 116 9.75 -23.42 16.44
C ASP A 116 9.47 -24.94 16.58
N LEU A 117 8.87 -25.54 15.55
CA LEU A 117 8.62 -26.99 15.49
C LEU A 117 9.93 -27.80 15.52
N VAL A 118 10.95 -27.36 14.80
CA VAL A 118 12.27 -28.03 14.79
C VAL A 118 12.92 -27.93 16.17
N ILE A 119 12.90 -26.76 16.79
CA ILE A 119 13.46 -26.56 18.14
C ILE A 119 12.74 -27.46 19.15
N ALA A 120 11.40 -27.50 19.13
CA ALA A 120 10.63 -28.38 20.00
C ALA A 120 10.99 -29.87 19.83
N ASN A 121 11.14 -30.33 18.58
CA ASN A 121 11.56 -31.70 18.29
C ASN A 121 12.98 -32.01 18.79
N VAL A 122 13.92 -31.06 18.66
CA VAL A 122 15.29 -31.22 19.19
C VAL A 122 15.29 -31.26 20.72
N LEU A 123 14.51 -30.41 21.41
CA LEU A 123 14.40 -30.47 22.88
C LEU A 123 13.78 -31.79 23.36
N MET A 124 12.74 -32.28 22.68
CA MET A 124 12.13 -33.58 22.98
C MET A 124 13.14 -34.73 22.79
N ALA A 125 13.96 -34.68 21.73
CA ALA A 125 14.99 -35.68 21.46
C ALA A 125 16.15 -35.67 22.49
N MET A 126 16.43 -34.53 23.12
CA MET A 126 17.42 -34.42 24.21
C MET A 126 16.93 -34.96 25.56
N GLY A 127 15.70 -35.47 25.65
CA GLY A 127 15.20 -36.19 26.84
C GLY A 127 14.93 -35.31 28.06
N LEU A 128 14.93 -33.98 27.91
CA LEU A 128 14.58 -33.05 28.99
C LEU A 128 13.05 -32.87 29.07
N ASN A 129 12.34 -33.95 29.41
CA ASN A 129 10.89 -33.93 29.60
C ASN A 129 10.45 -33.15 30.87
N GLN A 130 11.39 -32.60 31.65
CA GLN A 130 11.06 -31.91 32.90
C GLN A 130 12.06 -30.81 33.28
N VAL A 131 12.26 -29.84 32.39
CA VAL A 131 12.58 -28.49 32.85
C VAL A 131 11.73 -27.54 32.02
N GLN A 132 10.78 -26.86 32.66
CA GLN A 132 9.90 -25.89 32.03
C GLN A 132 10.76 -24.89 31.22
N PRO A 133 10.68 -24.88 29.88
CA PRO A 133 11.52 -24.05 29.05
C PRO A 133 10.93 -22.65 28.94
N THR A 134 10.59 -22.01 30.07
CA THR A 134 10.10 -20.63 30.08
C THR A 134 11.22 -19.60 30.18
N ASN A 135 12.47 -19.99 30.49
CA ASN A 135 13.54 -19.01 30.75
C ASN A 135 14.86 -19.18 29.96
N VAL A 136 15.00 -20.12 29.03
CA VAL A 136 16.27 -20.27 28.26
C VAL A 136 16.27 -19.49 26.92
N ALA A 137 15.17 -18.86 26.53
CA ALA A 137 15.11 -18.04 25.31
C ALA A 137 15.58 -16.59 25.50
N ILE A 138 15.84 -16.14 26.74
CA ILE A 138 16.13 -14.72 27.01
C ILE A 138 17.58 -14.29 26.69
N PRO A 139 18.66 -15.12 26.67
CA PRO A 139 19.99 -14.60 26.37
C PRO A 139 20.43 -14.71 24.90
N LEU A 140 19.67 -15.33 23.98
CA LEU A 140 20.06 -15.42 22.56
C LEU A 140 19.43 -14.36 21.65
N SER A 141 18.35 -13.70 22.06
CA SER A 141 17.71 -12.66 21.23
C SER A 141 18.43 -11.29 21.28
N CYS A 142 19.29 -11.03 22.28
CA CYS A 142 19.98 -9.73 22.44
C CYS A 142 21.46 -9.70 22.02
N CYS A 143 22.12 -10.84 21.72
CA CYS A 143 23.57 -10.87 21.51
C CYS A 143 24.00 -10.77 20.03
N CYS A 144 23.06 -10.60 19.11
CA CYS A 144 23.34 -10.31 17.70
C CYS A 144 22.82 -8.92 17.31
N SER A 145 23.06 -7.93 18.18
CA SER A 145 23.17 -6.51 17.84
C SER A 145 24.57 -6.02 18.19
#